data_AF-A0A1H2WDD3-F1
#
_entry.id   AF-A0A1H2WDD3-F1
#
_cell.length_a   1.000
_cell.length_b   1.000
_cell.length_c   1.000
_cell.angle_alpha   90.00
_cell.angle_beta   90.00
_cell.angle_gamma   90.00
#
_symmetry.space_group_name_H-M   'P 1'
#
loop_
_entity.id
_entity.type
_entity.pdbx_description
1 polymer ?
#
loop_
_entity_poly.entity_id
_entity_poly.type
_entity_poly.pdbx_seq_one_letter_code
_entity_poly.pdbx_strand_id
1 'polypeptide(L)'
;MTNYVHFDADGRIGGSTTGGAPEGTIVHGFPFFLQGSWSGETHYIAGGSAVPRPQITPPVPTIFPATQDYTITGVPDGAVIALDGAAVATADGTDITVSFPEPGQYQIAIDPPFPWRAAQWWVEAT
;
A
#
# COMPACT_ATOMS: atom_id res chain seq x y z
N MET A 1 1.41 -26.25 -16.80
CA MET A 1 2.46 -26.15 -15.78
C MET A 1 1.84 -25.53 -14.55
N THR A 2 2.18 -26.02 -13.35
CA THR A 2 1.67 -25.47 -12.09
C THR A 2 2.59 -24.36 -11.61
N ASN A 3 2.02 -23.20 -11.32
CA ASN A 3 2.73 -22.05 -10.77
C ASN A 3 2.59 -22.01 -9.25
N TYR A 4 3.64 -21.56 -8.59
CA TYR A 4 3.67 -21.35 -7.15
C TYR A 4 4.17 -19.95 -6.87
N VAL A 5 3.61 -19.30 -5.86
CA VAL A 5 4.17 -18.07 -5.29
C VAL A 5 4.97 -18.42 -4.04
N HIS A 6 6.11 -17.76 -3.86
CA HIS A 6 6.91 -17.85 -2.64
C HIS A 6 6.69 -16.61 -1.78
N PHE A 7 6.60 -16.78 -0.46
CA PHE A 7 6.27 -15.70 0.46
C PHE A 7 6.98 -15.82 1.82
N ASP A 8 7.11 -14.70 2.52
CA ASP A 8 7.78 -14.64 3.83
C ASP A 8 6.81 -14.88 5.00
N ALA A 9 7.31 -14.78 6.22
CA ALA A 9 6.50 -15.00 7.44
C ALA A 9 5.37 -13.97 7.60
N ASP A 10 5.52 -12.77 7.04
CA ASP A 10 4.48 -11.74 7.04
C ASP A 10 3.48 -11.92 5.90
N GLY A 11 3.73 -12.86 4.98
CA GLY A 11 2.90 -13.13 3.82
C GLY A 11 3.25 -12.29 2.59
N ARG A 12 4.38 -11.56 2.59
CA ARG A 12 4.82 -10.81 1.40
C ARG A 12 5.23 -11.78 0.32
N ILE A 13 4.60 -11.67 -0.85
CA ILE A 13 4.96 -12.47 -2.02
C ILE A 13 6.23 -11.89 -2.63
N GLY A 14 7.29 -12.70 -2.67
CA GLY A 14 8.58 -12.32 -3.27
C GLY A 14 8.69 -12.64 -4.77
N GLY A 15 7.73 -13.37 -5.33
CA GLY A 15 7.73 -13.80 -6.73
C GLY A 15 6.99 -15.12 -6.97
N SER A 16 7.13 -15.64 -8.19
CA SER A 16 6.53 -16.91 -8.61
C SER A 16 7.54 -17.80 -9.33
N THR A 17 7.39 -19.12 -9.17
CA THR A 17 8.16 -20.15 -9.85
C THR A 17 7.26 -21.18 -10.51
N THR A 18 7.77 -21.81 -11.57
CA THR A 18 7.08 -22.86 -12.31
C THR A 18 7.72 -24.20 -12.00
N GLY A 19 6.92 -25.24 -11.75
CA GLY A 19 7.43 -26.60 -11.68
C GLY A 19 7.54 -27.23 -10.29
N GLY A 20 7.01 -26.58 -9.25
CA GLY A 20 6.88 -27.16 -7.91
C GLY A 20 8.22 -27.42 -7.23
N ALA A 21 8.61 -26.56 -6.31
CA ALA A 21 9.64 -26.95 -5.35
C ALA A 21 9.01 -27.99 -4.40
N PRO A 22 9.72 -29.06 -4.01
CA PRO A 22 9.25 -29.97 -2.95
C PRO A 22 8.84 -29.17 -1.72
N GLU A 23 7.78 -29.60 -1.03
CA GLU A 23 7.34 -29.00 0.23
C GLU A 23 8.53 -28.89 1.21
N GLY A 24 8.76 -27.69 1.76
CA GLY A 24 9.90 -27.39 2.63
C GLY A 24 11.18 -26.89 1.94
N THR A 25 11.19 -26.73 0.61
CA THR A 25 12.35 -26.17 -0.12
C THR A 25 12.40 -24.65 0.02
N ILE A 26 13.44 -24.06 0.60
CA ILE A 26 13.59 -22.59 0.58
C ILE A 26 14.00 -22.12 -0.82
N VAL A 27 13.19 -21.27 -1.45
CA VAL A 27 13.49 -20.68 -2.77
C VAL A 27 13.71 -19.18 -2.60
N HIS A 28 14.88 -18.68 -2.98
CA HIS A 28 15.26 -17.26 -2.82
C HIS A 28 15.11 -16.70 -1.39
N GLY A 29 15.26 -17.54 -0.36
CA GLY A 29 15.12 -17.14 1.05
C GLY A 29 13.70 -17.22 1.61
N PHE A 30 12.72 -17.65 0.82
CA PHE A 30 11.33 -17.80 1.23
C PHE A 30 11.00 -19.26 1.57
N PRO A 31 10.55 -19.56 2.80
CA PRO A 31 10.30 -20.94 3.23
C PRO A 31 8.90 -21.46 2.89
N PHE A 32 8.00 -20.60 2.40
CA PHE A 32 6.60 -20.94 2.17
C PHE A 32 6.19 -20.85 0.69
N PHE A 33 5.28 -21.74 0.27
CA PHE A 33 4.77 -21.83 -1.10
C PHE A 33 3.26 -21.96 -1.11
N LEU A 34 2.62 -21.28 -2.06
CA LEU A 34 1.20 -21.43 -2.35
C LEU A 34 1.01 -21.61 -3.85
N GLN A 35 0.25 -22.62 -4.25
CA GLN A 35 -0.07 -22.81 -5.67
C GLN A 35 -0.92 -21.64 -6.18
N GLY A 36 -0.43 -20.95 -7.22
CA GLY A 36 -1.14 -19.88 -7.90
C GLY A 36 -0.22 -18.88 -8.61
N SER A 37 -0.76 -17.72 -8.98
CA SER A 37 -0.08 -16.72 -9.82
C SER A 37 -0.46 -15.30 -9.42
N TRP A 38 -0.25 -14.97 -8.14
CA TRP A 38 -0.51 -13.65 -7.59
C TRP A 38 0.78 -12.81 -7.51
N SER A 39 0.64 -11.49 -7.70
CA SER A 39 1.76 -10.54 -7.55
C SER A 39 1.80 -9.98 -6.13
N GLY A 40 3.00 -9.82 -5.57
CA GLY A 40 3.21 -9.12 -4.30
C GLY A 40 2.84 -7.63 -4.32
N GLU A 41 2.65 -7.04 -5.51
CA GLU A 41 2.17 -5.68 -5.67
C GLU A 41 0.67 -5.54 -5.36
N THR A 42 -0.11 -6.61 -5.57
CA THR A 42 -1.58 -6.59 -5.46
C THR A 42 -2.12 -7.53 -4.40
N HIS A 43 -1.34 -8.54 -3.99
CA HIS A 43 -1.77 -9.55 -3.03
C HIS A 43 -0.70 -9.82 -1.98
N TYR A 44 -1.14 -10.42 -0.88
CA TYR A 44 -0.31 -11.04 0.13
C TYR A 44 -0.93 -12.37 0.57
N ILE A 45 -0.17 -13.20 1.28
CA ILE A 45 -0.68 -14.48 1.81
C ILE A 45 -1.09 -14.31 3.26
N ALA A 46 -2.36 -14.59 3.57
CA ALA A 46 -2.90 -14.62 4.92
C ALA A 46 -3.74 -15.89 5.11
N GLY A 47 -3.51 -16.62 6.20
CA GLY A 47 -4.26 -17.85 6.49
C GLY A 47 -4.17 -18.92 5.39
N GLY A 48 -3.03 -18.99 4.69
CA GLY A 48 -2.81 -19.95 3.59
C GLY A 48 -3.54 -19.61 2.28
N SER A 49 -4.10 -18.40 2.15
CA SER A 49 -4.77 -17.93 0.94
C SER A 49 -4.22 -16.59 0.47
N ALA A 50 -4.28 -16.32 -0.84
CA ALA A 50 -3.96 -15.02 -1.38
C ALA A 50 -5.10 -14.03 -1.12
N VAL A 51 -4.78 -12.89 -0.51
CA VAL A 51 -5.71 -11.81 -0.18
C VAL A 51 -5.25 -10.53 -0.89
N PRO A 52 -6.17 -9.75 -1.48
CA PRO A 52 -5.83 -8.45 -2.04
C PRO A 52 -5.23 -7.53 -0.97
N ARG A 53 -4.16 -6.83 -1.32
CA ARG A 53 -3.58 -5.80 -0.44
C ARG A 53 -4.56 -4.63 -0.31
N PRO A 54 -4.86 -4.16 0.92
CA PRO A 54 -5.75 -3.02 1.11
C PRO A 54 -5.14 -1.75 0.50
N GLN A 55 -6.00 -0.84 0.06
CA GLN A 55 -5.60 0.39 -0.62
C GLN A 55 -6.34 1.59 0.00
N ILE A 56 -5.61 2.69 0.19
CA ILE A 56 -6.18 3.97 0.60
C ILE A 56 -6.93 4.57 -0.59
N THR A 57 -8.17 4.98 -0.34
CA THR A 57 -9.00 5.64 -1.36
C THR A 57 -8.82 7.15 -1.23
N PRO A 58 -8.41 7.87 -2.30
CA PRO A 58 -8.32 9.33 -2.28
C PRO A 58 -9.66 9.98 -1.93
N PRO A 59 -9.68 10.94 -0.99
CA PRO A 59 -10.89 11.71 -0.70
C PRO A 59 -11.38 12.50 -1.92
N VAL A 60 -12.70 12.64 -2.02
CA VAL A 60 -13.37 13.48 -3.02
C VAL A 60 -14.07 14.66 -2.32
N PRO A 61 -14.11 15.86 -2.93
CA PRO A 61 -13.52 16.22 -4.23
C PRO A 61 -11.99 16.41 -4.16
N THR A 62 -11.31 16.32 -5.30
CA THR A 62 -9.88 16.66 -5.42
C THR A 62 -9.63 18.14 -5.70
N ILE A 63 -10.70 18.94 -5.82
CA ILE A 63 -10.64 20.40 -6.00
C ILE A 63 -11.50 21.01 -4.89
N PHE A 64 -10.93 21.89 -4.07
CA PHE A 64 -11.61 22.46 -2.90
C PHE A 64 -11.04 23.84 -2.54
N PRO A 65 -11.76 24.68 -1.77
CA PRO A 65 -11.26 25.98 -1.35
C PRO A 65 -10.02 25.85 -0.44
N ALA A 66 -8.99 26.68 -0.62
CA ALA A 66 -7.79 26.68 0.24
C ALA A 66 -8.08 26.96 1.73
N THR A 67 -9.25 27.53 2.03
CA THR A 67 -9.75 27.75 3.40
C THR A 67 -10.31 26.49 4.07
N GLN A 68 -10.46 25.39 3.31
CA GLN A 68 -11.00 24.14 3.79
C GLN A 68 -9.89 23.11 4.00
N ASP A 69 -9.97 22.43 5.13
CA ASP A 69 -9.13 21.27 5.44
C ASP A 69 -9.47 20.07 4.54
N TYR A 70 -8.43 19.37 4.08
CA TYR A 70 -8.56 18.13 3.32
C TYR A 70 -8.34 16.94 4.25
N THR A 71 -9.41 16.18 4.50
CA THR A 71 -9.37 15.03 5.42
C THR A 71 -9.21 13.73 4.66
N ILE A 72 -8.19 12.95 5.03
CA ILE A 72 -7.87 11.63 4.49
C ILE A 72 -8.20 10.59 5.56
N THR A 73 -9.16 9.73 5.27
CA THR A 73 -9.64 8.70 6.21
C THR A 73 -9.03 7.33 5.93
N GLY A 74 -8.98 6.47 6.94
CA GLY A 74 -8.59 5.07 6.77
C GLY A 74 -7.10 4.87 6.46
N VAL A 75 -6.25 5.77 6.95
CA VAL A 75 -4.80 5.65 6.82
C VAL A 75 -4.27 4.80 7.98
N PRO A 76 -3.55 3.71 7.71
CA PRO A 76 -3.06 2.83 8.76
C PRO A 76 -1.95 3.50 9.59
N ASP A 77 -1.85 3.08 10.85
CA ASP A 77 -0.77 3.47 11.75
C ASP A 77 0.61 3.17 11.14
N GLY A 78 1.56 4.09 11.35
CA GLY A 78 2.91 4.01 10.82
C GLY A 78 3.08 4.39 9.35
N ALA A 79 2.01 4.83 8.65
CA ALA A 79 2.14 5.28 7.27
C ALA A 79 2.89 6.61 7.17
N VAL A 80 3.82 6.71 6.22
CA VAL A 80 4.56 7.95 5.93
C VAL A 80 3.75 8.78 4.94
N ILE A 81 3.50 10.03 5.28
CA ILE A 81 2.76 10.98 4.45
C ILE A 81 3.76 11.96 3.86
N ALA A 82 3.71 12.15 2.54
CA ALA A 82 4.52 13.12 1.83
C ALA A 82 3.64 14.08 1.02
N LEU A 83 4.03 15.36 1.06
CA LEU A 83 3.48 16.43 0.24
C LEU A 83 4.55 16.89 -0.74
N ASP A 84 4.25 16.89 -2.03
CA ASP A 84 5.17 17.23 -3.12
C ASP A 84 6.53 16.51 -3.02
N GLY A 85 6.48 15.23 -2.62
CA GLY A 85 7.64 14.37 -2.47
C GLY A 85 8.43 14.53 -1.17
N ALA A 86 8.09 15.51 -0.31
CA ALA A 86 8.70 15.68 0.99
C ALA A 86 7.86 15.02 2.09
N ALA A 87 8.47 14.14 2.90
CA ALA A 87 7.80 13.55 4.05
C ALA A 87 7.46 14.64 5.09
N VAL A 88 6.18 14.72 5.47
CA VAL A 88 5.66 15.75 6.38
C VAL A 88 5.15 15.18 7.70
N ALA A 89 4.71 13.92 7.72
CA ALA A 89 4.12 13.31 8.90
C ALA A 89 4.18 11.78 8.85
N THR A 90 3.90 11.17 10.00
CA THR A 90 3.61 9.73 10.15
C THR A 90 2.23 9.58 10.76
N ALA A 91 1.40 8.74 10.16
CA ALA A 91 0.04 8.48 10.61
C ALA A 91 0.03 7.65 11.91
N ASP A 92 -0.93 7.92 12.79
CA ASP A 92 -1.15 7.20 14.05
C ASP A 92 -2.33 6.21 13.98
N GLY A 93 -2.84 5.96 12.77
CA GLY A 93 -4.02 5.13 12.52
C GLY A 93 -5.35 5.87 12.61
N THR A 94 -5.34 7.20 12.80
CA THR A 94 -6.53 8.05 12.75
C THR A 94 -6.64 8.83 11.42
N ASP A 95 -7.70 9.64 11.29
CA ASP A 95 -7.90 10.48 10.12
C ASP A 95 -6.84 11.59 10.07
N ILE A 96 -6.28 11.82 8.88
CA ILE A 96 -5.28 12.86 8.66
C ILE A 96 -5.97 14.09 8.11
N THR A 97 -5.68 15.25 8.70
CA THR A 97 -6.12 16.54 8.19
C THR A 97 -4.94 17.31 7.61
N VAL A 98 -5.07 17.74 6.36
CA VAL A 98 -4.07 18.54 5.65
C VAL A 98 -4.66 19.89 5.30
N SER A 99 -3.98 20.97 5.68
CA SER A 99 -4.38 22.34 5.36
C SER A 99 -3.46 22.91 4.28
N PHE A 100 -4.02 23.60 3.29
CA PHE A 100 -3.30 24.19 2.17
C PHE A 100 -3.40 25.72 2.23
N PRO A 101 -2.42 26.42 2.82
CA PRO A 101 -2.54 27.85 3.10
C PRO A 101 -2.51 28.74 1.85
N GLU A 102 -2.02 28.21 0.73
CA GLU A 102 -1.96 28.91 -0.55
C GLU A 102 -2.75 28.12 -1.60
N PRO A 103 -3.43 28.78 -2.54
CA PRO A 103 -4.00 28.11 -3.70
C PRO A 103 -2.90 27.46 -4.56
N GLY A 104 -3.15 26.25 -5.04
CA GLY A 104 -2.17 25.52 -5.82
C GLY A 104 -2.53 24.05 -6.03
N GLN A 105 -1.75 23.39 -6.88
CA GLN A 105 -1.80 21.95 -7.05
C GLN A 105 -0.75 21.28 -6.17
N TYR A 106 -1.17 20.28 -5.42
CA TYR A 106 -0.34 19.56 -4.46
C TYR A 106 -0.42 18.06 -4.74
N GLN A 107 0.72 17.39 -4.68
CA GLN A 107 0.78 15.94 -4.72
C GLN A 107 0.80 15.38 -3.31
N ILE A 108 -0.15 14.50 -3.00
CA ILE A 108 -0.18 13.72 -1.78
C ILE A 108 0.33 12.32 -2.12
N ALA A 109 1.30 11.84 -1.36
CA ALA A 109 1.75 10.45 -1.38
C ALA A 109 1.67 9.85 0.03
N ILE A 110 1.15 8.64 0.14
CA ILE A 110 1.09 7.88 1.39
C ILE A 110 1.77 6.54 1.16
N ASP A 111 2.81 6.27 1.94
CA ASP A 111 3.54 5.02 1.98
C ASP A 111 3.24 4.28 3.29
N PRO A 112 2.19 3.43 3.31
CA PRO A 112 1.78 2.71 4.49
C PRO A 112 2.64 1.46 4.73
N PRO A 113 2.71 0.96 5.97
CA PRO A 113 3.33 -0.33 6.21
C PRO A 113 2.56 -1.44 5.49
N PHE A 114 3.28 -2.50 5.15
CA PHE A 114 2.68 -3.73 4.65
C PHE A 114 1.60 -4.23 5.64
N PRO A 115 0.42 -4.71 5.17
CA PRO A 115 0.11 -5.17 3.82
C PRO A 115 -0.45 -4.11 2.86
N TRP A 116 -0.58 -2.85 3.27
CA TRP A 116 -1.23 -1.81 2.48
C TRP A 116 -0.45 -1.43 1.23
N ARG A 117 -1.15 -1.03 0.16
CA ARG A 117 -0.55 -0.46 -1.05
C ARG A 117 -0.30 1.02 -0.86
N ALA A 118 0.85 1.49 -1.32
CA ALA A 118 1.11 2.93 -1.45
C ALA A 118 0.06 3.59 -2.36
N ALA A 119 -0.26 4.83 -2.05
CA ALA A 119 -1.24 5.63 -2.78
C ALA A 119 -0.66 7.01 -3.06
N GLN A 120 -0.97 7.55 -4.23
CA GLN A 120 -0.54 8.89 -4.64
C GLN A 120 -1.61 9.52 -5.53
N TRP A 121 -1.91 10.78 -5.29
CA TRP A 121 -2.87 11.55 -6.08
C TRP A 121 -2.58 13.05 -6.01
N TRP A 122 -3.23 13.79 -6.90
CA TRP A 122 -3.15 15.24 -6.96
C TRP A 122 -4.43 15.85 -6.40
N VAL A 123 -4.26 16.97 -5.71
CA VAL A 123 -5.36 17.84 -5.28
C VAL A 123 -5.09 19.28 -5.69
N GLU A 124 -6.15 20.08 -5.80
CA GLU A 124 -6.09 21.49 -6.12
C GLU A 124 -6.85 22.30 -5.05
N ALA A 125 -6.11 23.16 -4.35
CA ALA A 125 -6.68 24.15 -3.45
C ALA A 125 -6.91 25.45 -4.24
N THR A 126 -8.14 25.98 -4.23
CA THR A 126 -8.55 27.19 -4.98
C THR A 126 -8.79 28.39 -4.09
#